data_AF-A0A2V4E7V7-F1
#
_entry.id   AF-A0A2V4E7V7-F1
#
_cell.length_a   1.000
_cell.length_b   1.000
_cell.length_c   1.000
_cell.angle_alpha   90.00
_cell.angle_beta   90.00
_cell.angle_gamma   90.00
#
_symmetry.space_group_name_H-M   'P 1'
#
loop_
_entity.id
_entity.type
_entity.pdbx_description
1 polymer ?
#
loop_
_entity_poly.entity_id
_entity_poly.type
_entity_poly.pdbx_seq_one_letter_code
_entity_poly.pdbx_strand_id
1 'polypeptide(L)'
;MAIIKFIKSKLFVGLCLLIVLTPTAFSKPSNSLLPFGWSKIKDMSNIKAINKKCYFDYSLAYTDLDIENSIKNCPLASSDSTSDSDTPENIEKEESVSEKKIYLYQSEQFSLFLEEFSLNLRGEPISDPTSYDAYDKISRYILFLEKDNQIVDHLTVSWFEIGDSGFTDGLSFYIDKKFNIFIINHGVTDLGDWLRLWAHYKIDLKNLKFEAIKVKTESEQMNFPDNLIVFANSNYDKNSVQRCKQEFNTECNNQNTYKYYFNEVKKNTTLLVKKSQASKNAFSLFKKKLDRSCLTMPRFDYIKGGPFSYFHDLYSCEIEGLKQELIRIEKELAKK
;
A
#
# COMPACT_ATOMS: atom_id res chain seq x y z
N MET A 1 29.77 84.52 14.04
CA MET A 1 31.05 84.02 14.57
C MET A 1 30.80 82.61 15.13
N ALA A 2 31.55 81.60 14.64
CA ALA A 2 31.58 80.16 15.04
C ALA A 2 30.27 79.35 14.87
N ILE A 3 30.06 78.57 13.79
CA ILE A 3 30.56 77.21 13.46
C ILE A 3 30.23 76.17 14.55
N ILE A 4 29.39 75.16 14.25
CA ILE A 4 29.66 73.70 14.17
C ILE A 4 28.26 73.03 14.26
N LYS A 5 27.80 71.99 13.55
CA LYS A 5 28.36 71.00 12.62
C LYS A 5 27.22 70.40 11.78
N PHE A 6 27.53 70.10 10.53
CA PHE A 6 26.85 69.12 9.68
C PHE A 6 26.68 67.76 10.39
N ILE A 7 25.46 67.22 10.44
CA ILE A 7 25.22 65.76 10.49
C ILE A 7 24.13 65.40 9.46
N LYS A 8 24.62 64.99 8.29
CA LYS A 8 24.10 64.01 7.32
C LYS A 8 22.60 63.66 7.40
N SER A 9 21.81 64.37 6.57
CA SER A 9 20.51 63.94 6.04
C SER A 9 20.65 62.76 5.05
N LYS A 10 21.10 61.60 5.55
CA LYS A 10 21.07 60.32 4.81
C LYS A 10 20.55 59.14 5.64
N LEU A 11 20.05 59.38 6.85
CA LEU A 11 19.53 58.30 7.70
C LEU A 11 18.02 58.04 7.56
N PHE A 12 17.26 58.94 6.93
CA PHE A 12 15.79 58.84 6.93
C PHE A 12 15.18 58.17 5.68
N VAL A 13 15.96 57.93 4.63
CA VAL A 13 15.47 57.22 3.42
C VAL A 13 15.90 55.75 3.42
N GLY A 14 16.85 55.37 4.29
CA GLY A 14 17.28 53.97 4.45
C GLY A 14 16.40 53.13 5.38
N LEU A 15 15.60 53.76 6.26
CA LEU A 15 14.80 53.03 7.26
C LEU A 15 13.37 52.70 6.78
N CYS A 16 12.84 53.44 5.81
CA CYS A 16 11.53 53.15 5.21
C CYS A 16 11.60 52.19 4.01
N LEU A 17 12.80 51.88 3.51
CA LEU A 17 13.03 50.88 2.45
C LEU A 17 13.46 49.50 2.98
N LEU A 18 13.62 49.36 4.30
CA LEU A 18 13.88 48.07 4.97
C LEU A 18 12.59 47.34 5.41
N ILE A 19 11.41 47.93 5.14
CA ILE A 19 10.10 47.33 5.43
C ILE A 19 9.48 46.68 4.17
N VAL A 20 10.18 46.72 3.03
CA VAL A 20 9.76 46.02 1.81
C VAL A 20 10.67 44.81 1.62
N LEU A 21 10.10 43.61 1.80
CA LEU A 21 10.67 42.28 1.51
C LEU A 21 11.51 41.62 2.62
N THR A 22 10.99 41.50 3.83
CA THR A 22 11.07 40.17 4.46
C THR A 22 9.75 39.49 4.19
N PRO A 23 9.66 38.44 3.35
CA PRO A 23 8.55 37.53 3.53
C PRO A 23 8.70 37.10 4.98
N THR A 24 7.72 37.42 5.82
CA THR A 24 7.46 36.61 7.01
C THR A 24 7.05 35.25 6.47
N ALA A 25 8.04 34.49 5.98
CA ALA A 25 7.98 33.06 5.93
C ALA A 25 7.89 32.69 7.41
N PHE A 26 6.65 32.60 7.89
CA PHE A 26 6.37 31.87 9.11
C PHE A 26 6.93 30.49 8.85
N SER A 27 8.15 30.26 9.32
CA SER A 27 8.78 28.95 9.23
C SER A 27 7.81 27.97 9.88
N LYS A 28 7.42 26.92 9.15
CA LYS A 28 6.56 25.88 9.72
C LYS A 28 7.29 25.33 10.95
N PRO A 29 6.65 25.30 12.14
CA PRO A 29 7.28 24.73 13.31
C PRO A 29 7.68 23.29 13.01
N SER A 30 8.95 22.95 13.27
CA SER A 30 9.47 21.60 13.06
C SER A 30 8.98 20.68 14.16
N ASN A 31 7.83 20.03 13.94
CA ASN A 31 7.24 19.07 14.86
C ASN A 31 7.10 17.69 14.18
N SER A 32 7.25 16.63 14.98
CA SER A 32 7.13 15.25 14.51
C SER A 32 6.40 14.40 15.54
N LEU A 33 5.29 13.79 15.14
CA LEU A 33 4.55 12.78 15.90
C LEU A 33 4.99 11.34 15.57
N LEU A 34 5.99 11.18 14.70
CA LEU A 34 6.47 9.85 14.31
C LEU A 34 7.31 9.18 15.42
N PRO A 35 7.18 7.85 15.61
CA PRO A 35 6.38 6.91 14.81
C PRO A 35 4.88 6.97 15.13
N PHE A 36 4.04 6.53 14.20
CA PHE A 36 2.57 6.58 14.34
C PHE A 36 1.91 5.31 13.78
N GLY A 37 0.90 4.77 14.47
CA GLY A 37 0.16 3.55 14.07
C GLY A 37 0.61 2.28 14.80
N TRP A 38 0.28 1.10 14.25
CA TRP A 38 0.45 -0.20 14.91
C TRP A 38 1.80 -0.87 14.62
N SER A 39 2.74 -0.78 15.57
CA SER A 39 4.15 -1.17 15.40
C SER A 39 4.39 -2.59 14.89
N LYS A 40 3.57 -3.56 15.35
CA LYS A 40 3.67 -5.00 15.05
C LYS A 40 3.56 -5.30 13.55
N ILE A 41 2.90 -4.42 12.78
CA ILE A 41 2.71 -4.56 11.33
C ILE A 41 4.04 -4.77 10.59
N LYS A 42 5.15 -4.18 11.06
CA LYS A 42 6.47 -4.31 10.42
C LYS A 42 6.89 -5.75 10.19
N ASP A 43 6.57 -6.61 11.14
CA ASP A 43 7.04 -8.00 11.19
C ASP A 43 6.03 -8.98 10.57
N MET A 44 4.92 -8.47 10.02
CA MET A 44 3.82 -9.27 9.49
C MET A 44 4.00 -9.71 8.02
N SER A 45 5.24 -9.69 7.51
CA SER A 45 5.49 -10.04 6.10
C SER A 45 5.44 -11.55 5.78
N ASN A 46 5.29 -12.42 6.79
CA ASN A 46 5.15 -13.87 6.64
C ASN A 46 3.69 -14.31 6.79
N ILE A 47 2.88 -13.93 5.79
CA ILE A 47 1.42 -14.04 5.82
C ILE A 47 0.94 -15.47 6.09
N LYS A 48 1.49 -16.45 5.38
CA LYS A 48 1.11 -17.87 5.55
C LYS A 48 1.33 -18.38 6.99
N ALA A 49 2.44 -18.00 7.62
CA ALA A 49 2.71 -18.41 8.99
C ALA A 49 1.81 -17.71 10.00
N ILE A 50 1.43 -16.45 9.73
CA ILE A 50 0.51 -15.67 10.56
C ILE A 50 -0.90 -16.23 10.49
N ASN A 51 -1.43 -16.43 9.28
CA ASN A 51 -2.77 -17.00 9.09
C ASN A 51 -2.89 -18.39 9.71
N LYS A 52 -1.85 -19.22 9.64
CA LYS A 52 -1.85 -20.52 10.31
C LYS A 52 -2.00 -20.39 11.84
N LYS A 53 -1.46 -19.34 12.45
CA LYS A 53 -1.58 -19.10 13.90
C LYS A 53 -2.91 -18.47 14.29
N CYS A 54 -3.53 -17.72 13.39
CA CYS A 54 -4.82 -17.06 13.61
C CYS A 54 -6.03 -17.91 13.22
N TYR A 55 -5.81 -19.03 12.53
CA TYR A 55 -6.88 -19.94 12.17
C TYR A 55 -7.57 -20.53 13.39
N PHE A 56 -8.88 -20.33 13.48
CA PHE A 56 -9.73 -20.94 14.48
C PHE A 56 -11.14 -21.12 13.93
N ASP A 57 -11.59 -22.37 13.86
CA ASP A 57 -12.89 -22.72 13.28
C ASP A 57 -14.00 -22.55 14.32
N TYR A 58 -14.67 -21.39 14.29
CA TYR A 58 -15.80 -21.07 15.17
C TYR A 58 -17.08 -21.84 14.82
N SER A 59 -17.08 -22.67 13.77
CA SER A 59 -18.23 -23.54 13.45
C SER A 59 -18.28 -24.82 14.28
N LEU A 60 -17.16 -25.17 14.93
CA LEU A 60 -17.05 -26.37 15.77
C LEU A 60 -17.44 -26.08 17.22
N ALA A 61 -17.65 -27.14 18.01
CA ALA A 61 -17.81 -26.99 19.45
C ALA A 61 -16.46 -26.62 20.08
N TYR A 62 -16.42 -25.51 20.82
CA TYR A 62 -15.24 -25.00 21.51
C TYR A 62 -15.56 -24.62 22.96
N THR A 63 -14.51 -24.54 23.78
CA THR A 63 -14.56 -24.00 25.15
C THR A 63 -14.02 -22.57 25.19
N ASP A 64 -14.29 -21.83 26.27
CA ASP A 64 -13.68 -20.51 26.49
C ASP A 64 -12.15 -20.56 26.49
N LEU A 65 -11.58 -21.67 26.98
CA LEU A 65 -10.13 -21.90 26.97
C LEU A 65 -9.58 -22.05 25.54
N ASP A 66 -10.35 -22.66 24.63
CA ASP A 66 -9.95 -22.77 23.22
C ASP A 66 -9.92 -21.40 22.54
N ILE A 67 -10.91 -20.55 22.84
CA ILE A 67 -10.96 -19.16 22.35
C ILE A 67 -9.79 -18.35 22.90
N GLU A 68 -9.53 -18.42 24.21
CA GLU A 68 -8.43 -17.68 24.84
C GLU A 68 -7.07 -18.09 24.27
N ASN A 69 -6.87 -19.39 24.05
CA ASN A 69 -5.66 -19.91 23.43
C ASN A 69 -5.51 -19.45 21.97
N SER A 70 -6.61 -19.40 21.20
CA SER A 70 -6.60 -18.88 19.84
C SER A 70 -6.14 -17.42 19.80
N ILE A 71 -6.78 -16.57 20.60
CA ILE A 71 -6.48 -15.12 20.70
C ILE A 71 -5.00 -14.91 21.09
N LYS A 72 -4.49 -15.63 22.08
CA LYS A 72 -3.07 -15.52 22.51
C LYS A 72 -2.08 -15.93 21.43
N ASN A 73 -2.44 -16.85 20.56
CA ASN A 73 -1.56 -17.37 19.52
C ASN A 73 -1.59 -16.53 18.23
N CYS A 74 -2.69 -15.82 17.98
CA CYS A 74 -2.84 -14.97 16.81
C CYS A 74 -2.12 -13.63 16.97
N PRO A 75 -1.09 -13.32 16.15
CA PRO A 75 -0.39 -12.04 16.23
C PRO A 75 -1.23 -10.83 15.75
N LEU A 76 -2.41 -11.05 15.17
CA LEU A 76 -3.35 -10.00 14.77
C LEU A 76 -4.32 -9.62 15.88
N ALA A 77 -4.60 -10.55 16.81
CA ALA A 77 -5.54 -10.28 17.87
C ALA A 77 -5.01 -9.16 18.77
N SER A 78 -5.82 -8.12 18.98
CA SER A 78 -5.55 -7.16 20.05
C SER A 78 -5.77 -7.88 21.38
N SER A 79 -4.68 -8.35 21.98
CA SER A 79 -4.72 -8.74 23.39
C SER A 79 -5.03 -7.48 24.20
N ASP A 80 -6.30 -7.24 24.52
CA ASP A 80 -6.66 -6.24 25.52
C ASP A 80 -6.10 -6.71 26.87
N SER A 81 -4.92 -6.18 27.24
CA SER A 81 -4.55 -5.75 28.60
C SER A 81 -3.02 -5.57 28.75
N THR A 82 -2.62 -4.34 29.08
CA THR A 82 -1.38 -3.98 29.81
C THR A 82 -0.03 -3.89 29.09
N SER A 83 0.01 -3.40 27.85
CA SER A 83 1.12 -2.51 27.51
C SER A 83 0.61 -1.35 26.67
N ASP A 84 0.49 -0.19 27.30
CA ASP A 84 0.22 1.14 26.73
C ASP A 84 1.33 1.60 25.75
N SER A 85 1.93 0.69 24.99
CA SER A 85 3.10 0.95 24.16
C SER A 85 2.94 0.64 22.67
N ASP A 86 1.85 -0.03 22.27
CA ASP A 86 1.65 -0.44 20.86
C ASP A 86 0.35 0.07 20.21
N THR A 87 -0.57 0.63 21.00
CA THR A 87 -1.67 1.47 20.51
C THR A 87 -1.20 2.92 20.71
N PRO A 88 -1.15 3.79 19.69
CA PRO A 88 -0.95 5.20 19.95
C PRO A 88 -2.07 5.67 20.89
N GLU A 89 -1.73 6.14 22.09
CA GLU A 89 -2.65 6.77 23.06
C GLU A 89 -3.56 7.85 22.43
N ASN A 90 -3.24 8.33 21.21
CA ASN A 90 -4.01 9.34 20.48
C ASN A 90 -5.12 8.79 19.55
N ILE A 91 -5.37 7.48 19.49
CA ILE A 91 -6.55 6.95 18.76
C ILE A 91 -7.79 6.89 19.68
N GLU A 92 -7.60 6.88 20.99
CA GLU A 92 -8.73 6.94 21.92
C GLU A 92 -9.13 8.40 22.21
N LYS A 93 -10.31 8.76 21.69
CA LYS A 93 -11.19 9.85 22.13
C LYS A 93 -10.72 11.29 21.87
N GLU A 94 -11.08 11.79 20.69
CA GLU A 94 -11.77 13.08 20.61
C GLU A 94 -13.01 12.90 19.74
N GLU A 95 -14.17 13.00 20.37
CA GLU A 95 -15.48 12.98 19.73
C GLU A 95 -15.63 14.15 18.74
N SER A 96 -16.16 13.83 17.56
CA SER A 96 -16.99 14.70 16.71
C SER A 96 -16.46 16.10 16.36
N VAL A 97 -15.60 16.22 15.33
CA VAL A 97 -15.69 17.31 14.32
C VAL A 97 -15.12 16.79 12.99
N SER A 98 -15.83 17.06 11.89
CA SER A 98 -15.41 16.74 10.52
C SER A 98 -14.03 17.32 10.14
N GLU A 99 -13.29 16.62 9.27
CA GLU A 99 -12.11 17.11 8.54
C GLU A 99 -10.88 17.53 9.39
N LYS A 100 -10.47 16.70 10.36
CA LYS A 100 -9.24 16.96 11.13
C LYS A 100 -7.99 16.46 10.40
N LYS A 101 -7.18 17.39 9.89
CA LYS A 101 -5.81 17.09 9.45
C LYS A 101 -4.92 16.82 10.65
N ILE A 102 -4.32 15.63 10.70
CA ILE A 102 -3.36 15.23 11.73
C ILE A 102 -1.96 15.31 11.13
N TYR A 103 -1.22 16.37 11.45
CA TYR A 103 0.15 16.55 10.99
C TYR A 103 1.11 15.62 11.72
N LEU A 104 1.66 14.64 11.00
CA LEU A 104 2.63 13.67 11.54
C LEU A 104 4.06 14.20 11.49
N TYR A 105 4.37 15.01 10.49
CA TYR A 105 5.66 15.67 10.32
C TYR A 105 5.49 17.00 9.61
N GLN A 106 6.16 18.04 10.07
CA GLN A 106 6.19 19.34 9.43
C GLN A 106 7.61 19.90 9.40
N SER A 107 7.99 20.45 8.26
CA SER A 107 9.24 21.17 8.05
C SER A 107 9.07 22.23 6.97
N GLU A 108 10.10 23.03 6.72
CA GLU A 108 10.16 23.92 5.55
C GLU A 108 10.11 23.16 4.21
N GLN A 109 10.55 21.89 4.19
CA GLN A 109 10.71 21.14 2.94
C GLN A 109 9.41 20.45 2.51
N PHE A 110 8.67 19.90 3.48
CA PHE A 110 7.40 19.22 3.25
C PHE A 110 6.64 19.04 4.57
N SER A 111 5.34 18.80 4.44
CA SER A 111 4.47 18.29 5.51
C SER A 111 4.00 16.87 5.17
N LEU A 112 3.83 16.04 6.18
CA LEU A 112 3.17 14.75 6.12
C LEU A 112 1.99 14.79 7.09
N PHE A 113 0.78 14.54 6.61
CA PHE A 113 -0.40 14.54 7.45
C PHE A 113 -1.41 13.47 7.06
N LEU A 114 -2.21 13.03 8.02
CA LEU A 114 -3.37 12.17 7.80
C LEU A 114 -4.63 13.02 7.73
N GLU A 115 -5.56 12.61 6.89
CA GLU A 115 -6.92 13.16 6.87
C GLU A 115 -7.90 12.00 6.86
N GLU A 116 -8.90 12.09 7.74
CA GLU A 116 -10.00 11.14 7.80
C GLU A 116 -11.10 11.54 6.81
N PHE A 117 -11.59 10.57 6.06
CA PHE A 117 -12.80 10.72 5.26
C PHE A 117 -13.82 9.68 5.70
N SER A 118 -15.05 10.14 5.92
CA SER A 118 -16.20 9.26 6.14
C SER A 118 -17.01 9.16 4.84
N LEU A 119 -17.18 7.94 4.36
CA LEU A 119 -17.93 7.64 3.14
C LEU A 119 -19.06 6.66 3.45
N ASN A 120 -20.14 6.73 2.66
CA ASN A 120 -21.13 5.67 2.63
C ASN A 120 -20.61 4.47 1.81
N LEU A 121 -21.33 3.34 1.81
CA LEU A 121 -20.96 2.16 1.02
C LEU A 121 -20.90 2.40 -0.50
N ARG A 122 -21.49 3.49 -1.00
CA ARG A 122 -21.39 3.91 -2.40
C ARG A 122 -20.16 4.78 -2.69
N GLY A 123 -19.36 5.08 -1.67
CA GLY A 123 -18.17 5.93 -1.77
C GLY A 123 -18.49 7.43 -1.79
N GLU A 124 -19.69 7.83 -1.41
CA GLU A 124 -20.11 9.24 -1.35
C GLU A 124 -19.77 9.83 0.03
N PRO A 125 -19.30 11.09 0.11
CA PRO A 125 -19.02 11.75 1.39
C PRO A 125 -20.25 11.80 2.28
N ILE A 126 -20.10 11.40 3.55
CA ILE A 126 -21.14 11.54 4.56
C ILE A 126 -20.95 12.89 5.27
N SER A 127 -21.92 13.78 5.12
CA SER A 127 -21.91 15.12 5.72
C SER A 127 -22.11 15.12 7.24
N ASP A 128 -22.81 14.11 7.78
CA ASP A 128 -22.92 13.86 9.22
C ASP A 128 -22.60 12.40 9.53
N PRO A 129 -21.35 12.08 9.93
CA PRO A 129 -20.94 10.71 10.21
C PRO A 129 -21.61 10.11 11.45
N THR A 130 -22.36 10.88 12.23
CA THR A 130 -23.08 10.41 13.43
C THR A 130 -24.52 10.00 13.13
N SER A 131 -25.06 10.37 11.96
CA SER A 131 -26.45 10.06 11.55
C SER A 131 -26.60 8.78 10.74
N TYR A 132 -25.49 8.07 10.49
CA TYR A 132 -25.43 6.86 9.66
C TYR A 132 -25.16 5.64 10.53
N ASP A 133 -25.75 4.49 10.16
CA ASP A 133 -25.44 3.22 10.82
C ASP A 133 -23.93 2.92 10.65
N ALA A 134 -23.28 2.44 11.70
CA ALA A 134 -21.87 2.06 11.68
C ALA A 134 -21.59 0.99 10.61
N TYR A 135 -22.60 0.17 10.27
CA TYR A 135 -22.53 -0.82 9.19
C TYR A 135 -22.47 -0.20 7.79
N ASP A 136 -22.99 1.01 7.61
CA ASP A 136 -23.08 1.68 6.31
C ASP A 136 -21.97 2.74 6.09
N LYS A 137 -21.01 2.81 7.02
CA LYS A 137 -19.94 3.81 7.04
C LYS A 137 -18.57 3.18 6.84
N ILE A 138 -17.82 3.72 5.89
CA ILE A 138 -16.40 3.44 5.71
C ILE A 138 -15.61 4.65 6.23
N SER A 139 -14.84 4.44 7.29
CA SER A 139 -13.88 5.44 7.76
C SER A 139 -12.52 5.13 7.12
N ARG A 140 -11.97 6.07 6.35
CA ARG A 140 -10.66 5.91 5.70
C ARG A 140 -9.69 7.00 6.13
N TYR A 141 -8.44 6.63 6.31
CA TYR A 141 -7.34 7.58 6.47
C TYR A 141 -6.47 7.61 5.22
N ILE A 142 -6.30 8.81 4.67
CA ILE A 142 -5.38 9.08 3.58
C ILE A 142 -4.20 9.86 4.14
N LEU A 143 -2.99 9.36 3.86
CA LEU A 143 -1.73 10.01 4.17
C LEU A 143 -1.34 10.91 3.00
N PHE A 144 -1.15 12.20 3.26
CA PHE A 144 -0.82 13.20 2.27
C PHE A 144 0.61 13.71 2.43
N LEU A 145 1.29 13.87 1.30
CA LEU A 145 2.50 14.65 1.18
C LEU A 145 2.15 16.04 0.64
N GLU A 146 2.63 17.07 1.33
CA GLU A 146 2.39 18.46 0.99
C GLU A 146 3.71 19.21 0.86
N LYS A 147 3.82 20.05 -0.17
CA LYS A 147 4.90 21.01 -0.34
C LYS A 147 4.32 22.36 -0.75
N ASP A 148 4.78 23.44 -0.14
CA ASP A 148 4.33 24.81 -0.49
C ASP A 148 2.79 24.94 -0.46
N ASN A 149 2.15 24.26 0.50
CA ASN A 149 0.69 24.15 0.68
C ASN A 149 -0.06 23.52 -0.51
N GLN A 150 0.63 22.75 -1.35
CA GLN A 150 0.05 21.94 -2.41
C GLN A 150 0.26 20.46 -2.09
N ILE A 151 -0.79 19.66 -2.27
CA ILE A 151 -0.72 18.21 -2.18
C ILE A 151 0.06 17.70 -3.38
N VAL A 152 1.20 17.05 -3.13
CA VAL A 152 2.06 16.50 -4.17
C VAL A 152 1.86 15.00 -4.35
N ASP A 153 1.45 14.30 -3.29
CA ASP A 153 1.13 12.88 -3.36
C ASP A 153 0.20 12.44 -2.21
N HIS A 154 -0.43 11.27 -2.34
CA HIS A 154 -1.29 10.67 -1.33
C HIS A 154 -1.19 9.13 -1.31
N LEU A 155 -1.52 8.53 -0.17
CA LEU A 155 -1.57 7.08 0.00
C LEU A 155 -2.71 6.72 0.96
N THR A 156 -3.64 5.88 0.53
CA THR A 156 -4.61 5.28 1.45
C THR A 156 -3.87 4.35 2.40
N VAL A 157 -3.96 4.61 3.70
CA VAL A 157 -3.25 3.84 4.73
C VAL A 157 -4.20 3.13 5.68
N SER A 158 -5.47 3.52 5.73
CA SER A 158 -6.47 2.81 6.52
C SER A 158 -7.86 2.86 5.92
N TRP A 159 -8.59 1.77 6.09
CA TRP A 159 -10.04 1.68 6.01
C TRP A 159 -10.52 0.61 6.97
N PHE A 160 -11.80 0.61 7.31
CA PHE A 160 -12.44 -0.45 8.05
C PHE A 160 -13.90 -0.59 7.61
N GLU A 161 -14.34 -1.84 7.45
CA GLU A 161 -15.71 -2.22 7.13
C GLU A 161 -16.12 -3.45 7.94
N ILE A 162 -17.41 -3.52 8.29
CA ILE A 162 -18.07 -4.71 8.81
C ILE A 162 -19.15 -5.13 7.82
N GLY A 163 -19.05 -6.34 7.27
CA GLY A 163 -20.05 -6.92 6.38
C GLY A 163 -21.22 -7.59 7.12
N ASP A 164 -22.24 -8.02 6.37
CA ASP A 164 -23.53 -8.53 6.86
C ASP A 164 -23.45 -9.71 7.86
N SER A 165 -22.35 -10.44 7.89
CA SER A 165 -22.12 -11.59 8.80
C SER A 165 -21.18 -11.26 9.98
N GLY A 166 -20.89 -9.99 10.22
CA GLY A 166 -19.88 -9.56 11.20
C GLY A 166 -18.44 -9.78 10.75
N PHE A 167 -18.25 -10.19 9.49
CA PHE A 167 -16.92 -10.30 8.89
C PHE A 167 -16.34 -8.92 8.67
N THR A 168 -15.05 -8.75 8.97
CA THR A 168 -14.40 -7.45 8.85
C THR A 168 -13.39 -7.43 7.72
N ASP A 169 -13.21 -6.27 7.12
CA ASP A 169 -12.12 -5.97 6.18
C ASP A 169 -11.49 -4.64 6.58
N GLY A 170 -10.21 -4.70 6.97
CA GLY A 170 -9.44 -3.59 7.48
C GLY A 170 -8.14 -3.38 6.70
N LEU A 171 -7.79 -2.11 6.54
CA LEU A 171 -6.43 -1.69 6.24
C LEU A 171 -5.87 -0.99 7.47
N SER A 172 -4.74 -1.47 7.97
CA SER A 172 -4.04 -0.87 9.11
C SER A 172 -2.60 -0.56 8.74
N PHE A 173 -2.02 0.43 9.41
CA PHE A 173 -0.72 0.96 9.05
C PHE A 173 0.17 1.31 10.24
N TYR A 174 1.45 1.46 9.94
CA TYR A 174 2.46 2.02 10.82
C TYR A 174 3.47 2.85 10.03
N ILE A 175 3.85 4.01 10.55
CA ILE A 175 4.84 4.92 9.98
C ILE A 175 5.98 5.07 10.97
N ASP A 176 7.20 4.75 10.55
CA ASP A 176 8.39 4.86 11.40
C ASP A 176 9.05 6.25 11.33
N LYS A 177 10.02 6.51 12.22
CA LYS A 177 10.80 7.77 12.25
C LYS A 177 11.63 8.03 10.99
N LYS A 178 11.82 7.02 10.14
CA LYS A 178 12.56 7.08 8.87
C LYS A 178 11.62 7.15 7.66
N PHE A 179 10.33 7.43 7.89
CA PHE A 179 9.30 7.51 6.85
C PHE A 179 9.09 6.19 6.08
N ASN A 180 9.39 5.04 6.69
CA ASN A 180 8.88 3.77 6.20
C ASN A 180 7.43 3.65 6.62
N ILE A 181 6.58 3.25 5.68
CA ILE A 181 5.15 3.08 5.88
C ILE A 181 4.85 1.60 5.62
N PHE A 182 4.32 0.92 6.63
CA PHE A 182 3.93 -0.47 6.55
C PHE A 182 2.42 -0.53 6.59
N ILE A 183 1.83 -1.37 5.75
CA ILE A 183 0.39 -1.51 5.59
C ILE A 183 0.05 -2.99 5.57
N ILE A 184 -1.03 -3.38 6.26
CA ILE A 184 -1.62 -4.71 6.16
C ILE A 184 -3.09 -4.63 5.80
N ASN A 185 -3.55 -5.59 5.00
CA ASN A 185 -4.98 -5.86 4.82
C ASN A 185 -5.35 -7.13 5.57
N HIS A 186 -6.28 -7.00 6.52
CA HIS A 186 -6.62 -8.04 7.48
C HIS A 186 -8.09 -7.94 7.88
N GLY A 187 -8.58 -8.92 8.62
CA GLY A 187 -9.95 -8.92 9.13
C GLY A 187 -10.27 -10.20 9.85
N VAL A 188 -11.56 -10.44 10.09
CA VAL A 188 -12.08 -11.59 10.85
C VAL A 188 -13.13 -12.32 10.02
N THR A 189 -13.08 -13.65 10.03
CA THR A 189 -14.21 -14.50 9.61
C THR A 189 -14.56 -15.53 10.68
N ASP A 190 -15.50 -16.41 10.37
CA ASP A 190 -15.79 -17.66 11.09
C ASP A 190 -14.59 -18.63 11.25
N LEU A 191 -13.49 -18.39 10.53
CA LEU A 191 -12.25 -19.16 10.61
C LEU A 191 -11.12 -18.41 11.36
N GLY A 192 -11.47 -17.33 12.08
CA GLY A 192 -10.53 -16.50 12.83
C GLY A 192 -10.02 -15.29 12.06
N ASP A 193 -8.97 -14.67 12.59
CA ASP A 193 -8.34 -13.53 11.94
C ASP A 193 -7.56 -13.97 10.69
N TRP A 194 -7.63 -13.15 9.65
CA TRP A 194 -6.90 -13.35 8.41
C TRP A 194 -6.06 -12.13 8.07
N LEU A 195 -4.92 -12.38 7.44
CA LEU A 195 -4.04 -11.40 6.83
C LEU A 195 -3.94 -11.75 5.34
N ARG A 196 -4.30 -10.81 4.46
CA ARG A 196 -4.27 -11.04 3.00
C ARG A 196 -3.07 -10.37 2.34
N LEU A 197 -2.68 -9.22 2.85
CA LEU A 197 -1.66 -8.38 2.23
C LEU A 197 -0.76 -7.75 3.29
N TRP A 198 0.53 -7.65 2.96
CA TRP A 198 1.50 -6.83 3.66
C TRP A 198 2.26 -5.98 2.64
N ALA A 199 2.39 -4.69 2.88
CA ALA A 199 3.08 -3.76 2.00
C ALA A 199 4.04 -2.85 2.79
N HIS A 200 5.17 -2.55 2.17
CA HIS A 200 6.16 -1.62 2.65
C HIS A 200 6.39 -0.55 1.60
N TYR A 201 6.14 0.69 1.98
CA TYR A 201 6.39 1.90 1.24
C TYR A 201 7.43 2.75 1.97
N LYS A 202 7.99 3.72 1.25
CA LYS A 202 8.79 4.82 1.81
C LYS A 202 8.41 6.12 1.13
N ILE A 203 8.85 7.23 1.70
CA ILE A 203 8.83 8.53 1.02
C ILE A 203 10.15 8.70 0.25
N ASP A 204 10.08 8.94 -1.05
CA ASP A 204 11.21 9.45 -1.82
C ASP A 204 11.29 10.97 -1.61
N LEU A 205 12.13 11.38 -0.66
CA LEU A 205 12.31 12.79 -0.30
C LEU A 205 12.84 13.66 -1.45
N LYS A 206 13.47 13.06 -2.47
CA LYS A 206 14.00 13.83 -3.61
C LYS A 206 12.87 14.25 -4.56
N ASN A 207 11.95 13.31 -4.85
CA ASN A 207 10.84 13.56 -5.76
C ASN A 207 9.51 13.86 -5.03
N LEU A 208 9.53 13.84 -3.69
CA LEU A 208 8.38 14.06 -2.79
C LEU A 208 7.15 13.24 -3.18
N LYS A 209 7.36 11.93 -3.29
CA LYS A 209 6.31 10.96 -3.61
C LYS A 209 6.45 9.72 -2.74
N PHE A 210 5.38 8.97 -2.60
CA PHE A 210 5.42 7.64 -2.02
C PHE A 210 5.99 6.64 -3.04
N GLU A 211 6.79 5.69 -2.56
CA GLU A 211 7.32 4.60 -3.36
C GLU A 211 7.06 3.27 -2.66
N ALA A 212 6.45 2.33 -3.39
CA ALA A 212 6.40 0.95 -2.94
C ALA A 212 7.80 0.34 -3.00
N ILE A 213 8.18 -0.36 -1.93
CA ILE A 213 9.42 -1.13 -1.86
C ILE A 213 9.11 -2.61 -2.05
N LYS A 214 8.11 -3.09 -1.33
CA LYS A 214 7.72 -4.49 -1.35
C LYS A 214 6.25 -4.66 -1.03
N VAL A 215 5.59 -5.54 -1.76
CA VAL A 215 4.23 -5.98 -1.44
C VAL A 215 4.20 -7.50 -1.47
N LYS A 216 3.50 -8.11 -0.52
CA LYS A 216 3.35 -9.55 -0.39
C LYS A 216 1.89 -9.90 -0.16
N THR A 217 1.49 -11.02 -0.73
CA THR A 217 0.28 -11.78 -0.39
C THR A 217 0.70 -13.22 -0.07
N GLU A 218 -0.25 -14.11 0.17
CA GLU A 218 0.03 -15.56 0.23
C GLU A 218 0.49 -16.14 -1.11
N SER A 219 0.15 -15.46 -2.20
CA SER A 219 0.24 -15.96 -3.57
C SER A 219 1.38 -15.32 -4.36
N GLU A 220 1.81 -14.12 -4.00
CA GLU A 220 2.86 -13.40 -4.71
C GLU A 220 3.67 -12.45 -3.81
N GLN A 221 4.84 -12.08 -4.31
CA GLN A 221 5.69 -11.02 -3.79
C GLN A 221 6.17 -10.12 -4.93
N MET A 222 5.98 -8.82 -4.76
CA MET A 222 6.51 -7.78 -5.63
C MET A 222 7.65 -7.08 -4.92
N ASN A 223 8.83 -7.05 -5.55
CA ASN A 223 9.94 -6.20 -5.14
C ASN A 223 10.12 -5.13 -6.22
N PHE A 224 9.80 -3.89 -5.88
CA PHE A 224 9.79 -2.80 -6.84
C PHE A 224 11.22 -2.37 -7.21
N PRO A 225 11.44 -1.94 -8.45
CA PRO A 225 10.43 -1.71 -9.50
C PRO A 225 10.20 -2.89 -10.47
N ASP A 226 10.93 -4.00 -10.37
CA ASP A 226 11.08 -4.91 -11.52
C ASP A 226 11.20 -6.41 -11.19
N ASN A 227 10.61 -6.86 -10.08
CA ASN A 227 10.66 -8.27 -9.71
C ASN A 227 9.34 -8.76 -9.08
N LEU A 228 8.53 -9.43 -9.89
CA LEU A 228 7.33 -10.17 -9.50
C LEU A 228 7.65 -11.66 -9.31
N ILE A 229 7.39 -12.16 -8.12
CA ILE A 229 7.50 -13.56 -7.73
C ILE A 229 6.09 -14.08 -7.46
N VAL A 230 5.66 -15.11 -8.19
CA VAL A 230 4.38 -15.78 -7.96
C VAL A 230 4.64 -17.16 -7.37
N PHE A 231 4.11 -17.42 -6.18
CA PHE A 231 4.34 -18.66 -5.45
C PHE A 231 3.52 -19.82 -6.05
N ALA A 232 4.02 -21.04 -5.86
CA ALA A 232 3.31 -22.23 -6.28
C ALA A 232 1.97 -22.33 -5.52
N ASN A 233 0.90 -22.56 -6.27
CA ASN A 233 -0.40 -22.88 -5.69
C ASN A 233 -0.51 -24.41 -5.71
N SER A 234 -0.71 -25.04 -4.55
CA SER A 234 -0.85 -26.50 -4.43
C SER A 234 -2.04 -27.04 -5.20
N ASN A 235 -3.03 -26.18 -5.49
CA ASN A 235 -4.26 -26.52 -6.21
C ASN A 235 -4.16 -26.21 -7.73
N TYR A 236 -2.94 -25.98 -8.24
CA TYR A 236 -2.73 -25.73 -9.67
C TYR A 236 -2.97 -27.00 -10.50
N ASP A 237 -4.11 -27.07 -11.18
CA ASP A 237 -4.36 -28.08 -12.21
C ASP A 237 -4.04 -27.51 -13.61
N LYS A 238 -3.00 -28.06 -14.26
CA LYS A 238 -2.60 -27.68 -15.62
C LYS A 238 -3.72 -27.90 -16.65
N ASN A 239 -4.62 -28.86 -16.42
CA ASN A 239 -5.73 -29.18 -17.32
C ASN A 239 -6.85 -28.13 -17.25
N SER A 240 -6.98 -27.40 -16.13
CA SER A 240 -7.96 -26.32 -15.97
C SER A 240 -7.69 -25.12 -16.87
N VAL A 241 -6.40 -24.83 -17.16
CA VAL A 241 -6.01 -23.68 -17.99
C VAL A 241 -6.31 -23.89 -19.48
N GLN A 242 -6.40 -25.14 -19.94
CA GLN A 242 -6.69 -25.44 -21.34
C GLN A 242 -8.12 -25.08 -21.73
N ARG A 243 -9.06 -25.08 -20.77
CA ARG A 243 -10.42 -24.54 -20.93
C ARG A 243 -10.44 -23.00 -21.00
N CYS A 244 -9.50 -22.34 -20.34
CA CYS A 244 -9.35 -20.88 -20.34
C CYS A 244 -8.71 -20.30 -21.61
N LYS A 245 -8.30 -21.14 -22.57
CA LYS A 245 -7.75 -20.68 -23.85
C LYS A 245 -8.80 -20.05 -24.78
N GLN A 246 -10.09 -20.32 -24.56
CA GLN A 246 -11.11 -20.04 -25.56
C GLN A 246 -12.03 -18.86 -25.29
N GLU A 247 -12.10 -18.28 -24.09
CA GLU A 247 -13.00 -17.15 -23.86
C GLU A 247 -12.60 -16.38 -22.60
N PHE A 248 -12.90 -15.08 -22.59
CA PHE A 248 -12.86 -14.17 -21.45
C PHE A 248 -13.87 -14.58 -20.38
N ASN A 249 -13.79 -15.82 -19.90
CA ASN A 249 -14.62 -16.28 -18.79
C ASN A 249 -14.02 -15.72 -17.50
N THR A 250 -14.81 -14.94 -16.77
CA THR A 250 -14.51 -14.36 -15.45
C THR A 250 -14.15 -15.40 -14.38
N GLU A 251 -14.35 -16.68 -14.67
CA GLU A 251 -13.98 -17.83 -13.82
C GLU A 251 -12.52 -18.29 -14.00
N CYS A 252 -11.80 -17.77 -15.00
CA CYS A 252 -10.40 -18.12 -15.22
C CYS A 252 -9.49 -17.38 -14.25
N ASN A 253 -8.99 -18.09 -13.24
CA ASN A 253 -8.04 -17.56 -12.25
C ASN A 253 -6.80 -16.97 -12.96
N ASN A 254 -6.68 -15.64 -12.96
CA ASN A 254 -5.58 -14.88 -13.57
C ASN A 254 -4.19 -15.40 -13.20
N GLN A 255 -4.01 -15.86 -11.96
CA GLN A 255 -2.75 -16.43 -11.50
C GLN A 255 -2.39 -17.73 -12.25
N ASN A 256 -3.38 -18.58 -12.54
CA ASN A 256 -3.16 -19.83 -13.27
C ASN A 256 -2.81 -19.55 -14.74
N THR A 257 -3.50 -18.60 -15.37
CA THR A 257 -3.21 -18.15 -16.73
C THR A 257 -1.79 -17.58 -16.83
N TYR A 258 -1.39 -16.72 -15.88
CA TYR A 258 -0.02 -16.23 -15.78
C TYR A 258 1.00 -17.38 -15.68
N LYS A 259 0.79 -18.32 -14.76
CA LYS A 259 1.69 -19.48 -14.57
C LYS A 259 1.86 -20.30 -15.85
N TYR A 260 0.78 -20.51 -16.60
CA TYR A 260 0.84 -21.21 -17.88
C TYR A 260 1.74 -20.51 -18.89
N TYR A 261 1.46 -19.24 -19.21
CA TYR A 261 2.25 -18.50 -20.19
C TYR A 261 3.70 -18.27 -19.74
N PHE A 262 3.93 -18.04 -18.45
CA PHE A 262 5.26 -17.94 -17.86
C PHE A 262 6.08 -19.20 -18.14
N ASN A 263 5.49 -20.38 -17.93
CA ASN A 263 6.15 -21.66 -18.17
C ASN A 263 6.41 -21.92 -19.67
N GLU A 264 5.45 -21.61 -20.55
CA GLU A 264 5.63 -21.76 -22.00
C GLU A 264 6.74 -20.83 -22.53
N VAL A 265 6.76 -19.55 -22.14
CA VAL A 265 7.83 -18.61 -22.51
C VAL A 265 9.18 -19.10 -22.01
N LYS A 266 9.27 -19.55 -20.75
CA LYS A 266 10.52 -20.08 -20.18
C LYS A 266 11.04 -21.29 -20.95
N LYS A 267 10.15 -22.24 -21.27
CA LYS A 267 10.45 -23.44 -22.05
C LYS A 267 10.93 -23.08 -23.46
N ASN A 268 10.19 -22.24 -24.18
CA ASN A 268 10.50 -21.87 -25.56
C ASN A 268 11.75 -20.98 -25.66
N THR A 269 12.00 -20.11 -24.67
CA THR A 269 13.27 -19.36 -24.59
C THR A 269 14.46 -20.32 -24.44
N THR A 270 14.32 -21.35 -23.62
CA THR A 270 15.39 -22.36 -23.45
C THR A 270 15.68 -23.10 -24.76
N LEU A 271 14.65 -23.43 -25.55
CA LEU A 271 14.80 -24.01 -26.88
C LEU A 271 15.49 -23.04 -27.84
N LEU A 272 15.08 -21.77 -27.84
CA LEU A 272 15.66 -20.74 -28.70
C LEU A 272 17.15 -20.52 -28.39
N VAL A 273 17.54 -20.45 -27.12
CA VAL A 273 18.94 -20.33 -26.70
C VAL A 273 19.79 -21.49 -27.23
N LYS A 274 19.26 -22.72 -27.20
CA LYS A 274 19.95 -23.90 -27.74
C LYS A 274 20.11 -23.83 -29.26
N LYS A 275 19.10 -23.35 -29.99
CA LYS A 275 19.10 -23.29 -31.46
C LYS A 275 19.92 -22.12 -32.03
N SER A 276 19.82 -20.95 -31.41
CA SER A 276 20.29 -19.67 -31.99
C SER A 276 21.55 -19.09 -31.33
N GLN A 277 22.18 -19.81 -30.40
CA GLN A 277 23.26 -19.29 -29.54
C GLN A 277 22.89 -17.97 -28.82
N ALA A 278 21.60 -17.68 -28.63
CA ALA A 278 21.14 -16.52 -27.89
C ALA A 278 21.66 -16.55 -26.45
N SER A 279 21.71 -15.38 -25.80
CA SER A 279 22.24 -15.27 -24.44
C SER A 279 21.49 -16.17 -23.45
N LYS A 280 22.23 -16.89 -22.59
CA LYS A 280 21.68 -17.77 -21.55
C LYS A 280 20.73 -17.05 -20.59
N ASN A 281 20.83 -15.72 -20.47
CA ASN A 281 19.98 -14.91 -19.60
C ASN A 281 18.77 -14.27 -20.32
N ALA A 282 18.47 -14.64 -21.57
CA ALA A 282 17.41 -14.02 -22.37
C ALA A 282 16.07 -13.95 -21.64
N PHE A 283 15.65 -15.06 -21.00
CA PHE A 283 14.38 -15.10 -20.25
C PHE A 283 14.39 -14.12 -19.07
N SER A 284 15.49 -14.06 -18.31
CA SER A 284 15.60 -13.19 -17.14
C SER A 284 15.58 -11.72 -17.53
N LEU A 285 16.26 -11.34 -18.63
CA LEU A 285 16.24 -9.98 -19.15
C LEU A 285 14.85 -9.57 -19.63
N PHE A 286 14.16 -10.46 -20.36
CA PHE A 286 12.79 -10.23 -20.78
C PHE A 286 11.86 -10.05 -19.58
N LYS A 287 11.88 -10.98 -18.62
CA LYS A 287 11.01 -10.91 -17.43
C LYS A 287 11.25 -9.62 -16.66
N LYS A 288 12.50 -9.28 -16.34
CA LYS A 288 12.82 -8.01 -15.66
C LYS A 288 12.28 -6.76 -16.39
N LYS A 289 12.29 -6.77 -17.73
CA LYS A 289 11.70 -5.68 -18.52
C LYS A 289 10.17 -5.67 -18.42
N LEU A 290 9.54 -6.83 -18.50
CA LEU A 290 8.09 -6.99 -18.37
C LEU A 290 7.62 -6.53 -16.97
N ASP A 291 8.27 -7.02 -15.92
CA ASP A 291 7.96 -6.67 -14.53
C ASP A 291 8.07 -5.17 -14.33
N ARG A 292 9.13 -4.54 -14.85
CA ARG A 292 9.28 -3.08 -14.78
C ARG A 292 8.16 -2.32 -15.46
N SER A 293 7.60 -2.87 -16.54
CA SER A 293 6.47 -2.23 -17.24
C SER A 293 5.12 -2.47 -16.57
N CYS A 294 4.94 -3.61 -15.88
CA CYS A 294 3.68 -4.00 -15.28
C CYS A 294 3.55 -3.63 -13.80
N LEU A 295 4.66 -3.56 -13.07
CA LEU A 295 4.67 -3.19 -11.65
C LEU A 295 4.53 -1.68 -11.47
N THR A 296 3.30 -1.23 -11.34
CA THR A 296 2.97 0.14 -10.90
C THR A 296 2.87 0.19 -9.38
N MET A 297 3.13 1.35 -8.75
CA MET A 297 2.94 1.48 -7.31
C MET A 297 1.48 1.18 -6.94
N PRO A 298 1.20 0.18 -6.08
CA PRO A 298 -0.16 -0.09 -5.64
C PRO A 298 -0.68 1.08 -4.82
N ARG A 299 -1.87 1.55 -5.21
CA ARG A 299 -2.66 2.52 -4.46
C ARG A 299 -3.98 1.87 -4.17
N PHE A 300 -4.09 1.29 -2.97
CA PHE A 300 -5.29 0.57 -2.61
C PHE A 300 -6.43 1.56 -2.40
N ASP A 301 -7.55 1.25 -3.04
CA ASP A 301 -8.75 2.07 -3.01
C ASP A 301 -9.92 1.13 -2.79
N TYR A 302 -10.49 1.18 -1.59
CA TYR A 302 -11.60 0.34 -1.20
C TYR A 302 -12.76 0.43 -2.22
N ILE A 303 -13.10 1.64 -2.69
CA ILE A 303 -14.21 1.86 -3.65
C ILE A 303 -13.97 1.14 -4.97
N LYS A 304 -12.70 0.97 -5.36
CA LYS A 304 -12.30 0.29 -6.60
C LYS A 304 -12.08 -1.21 -6.41
N GLY A 305 -12.59 -1.80 -5.33
CA GLY A 305 -12.40 -3.22 -5.02
C GLY A 305 -11.12 -3.49 -4.23
N GLY A 306 -10.62 -2.50 -3.48
CA GLY A 306 -9.51 -2.65 -2.55
C GLY A 306 -8.22 -3.15 -3.23
N PRO A 307 -7.49 -4.10 -2.60
CA PRO A 307 -6.30 -4.68 -3.19
C PRO A 307 -6.55 -5.48 -4.47
N PHE A 308 -7.75 -6.04 -4.67
CA PHE A 308 -8.02 -7.01 -5.75
C PHE A 308 -7.88 -6.41 -7.15
N SER A 309 -8.38 -5.19 -7.36
CA SER A 309 -8.29 -4.53 -8.67
C SER A 309 -6.85 -4.36 -9.14
N TYR A 310 -5.94 -3.99 -8.23
CA TYR A 310 -4.53 -3.85 -8.56
C TYR A 310 -3.91 -5.17 -9.07
N PHE A 311 -4.20 -6.30 -8.39
CA PHE A 311 -3.67 -7.60 -8.81
C PHE A 311 -4.27 -8.07 -10.14
N HIS A 312 -5.55 -7.75 -10.39
CA HIS A 312 -6.17 -8.03 -11.67
C HIS A 312 -5.42 -7.34 -12.82
N ASP A 313 -5.16 -6.04 -12.69
CA ASP A 313 -4.46 -5.26 -13.71
C ASP A 313 -3.01 -5.73 -13.93
N LEU A 314 -2.31 -6.03 -12.83
CA LEU A 314 -0.96 -6.58 -12.86
C LEU A 314 -0.91 -7.88 -13.66
N TYR A 315 -1.79 -8.83 -13.35
CA TYR A 315 -1.80 -10.12 -14.04
C TYR A 315 -2.20 -9.97 -15.51
N SER A 316 -3.16 -9.10 -15.82
CA SER A 316 -3.55 -8.80 -17.20
C SER A 316 -2.35 -8.26 -18.01
N CYS A 317 -1.59 -7.30 -17.46
CA CYS A 317 -0.38 -6.78 -18.11
C CYS A 317 0.68 -7.87 -18.34
N GLU A 318 0.98 -8.65 -17.31
CA GLU A 318 1.98 -9.71 -17.37
C GLU A 318 1.61 -10.80 -18.38
N ILE A 319 0.35 -11.23 -18.41
CA ILE A 319 -0.14 -12.25 -19.35
C ILE A 319 0.00 -11.77 -20.79
N GLU A 320 -0.39 -10.53 -21.09
CA GLU A 320 -0.26 -9.98 -22.45
C GLU A 320 1.20 -9.86 -22.89
N GLY A 321 2.09 -9.39 -22.01
CA GLY A 321 3.52 -9.36 -22.30
C GLY A 321 4.13 -10.74 -22.54
N LEU A 322 3.71 -11.75 -21.77
CA LEU A 322 4.13 -13.14 -21.96
C LEU A 322 3.61 -13.72 -23.29
N LYS A 323 2.36 -13.45 -23.67
CA LYS A 323 1.80 -13.88 -24.97
C LYS A 323 2.58 -13.29 -26.14
N GLN A 324 2.88 -11.99 -26.10
CA GLN A 324 3.64 -11.31 -27.15
C GLN A 324 5.04 -11.90 -27.30
N GLU A 325 5.72 -12.16 -26.18
CA GLU A 325 7.05 -12.77 -26.18
C GLU A 325 7.02 -14.20 -26.69
N LEU A 326 5.98 -14.97 -26.34
CA LEU A 326 5.78 -16.33 -26.86
C LEU A 326 5.68 -16.32 -28.39
N ILE A 327 4.83 -15.46 -28.96
CA ILE A 327 4.68 -15.28 -30.41
C ILE A 327 6.02 -14.92 -31.06
N ARG A 328 6.79 -14.01 -30.45
CA ARG A 328 8.11 -13.61 -30.94
C ARG A 328 9.08 -14.79 -30.97
N ILE A 329 9.17 -15.53 -29.86
CA ILE A 329 10.07 -16.70 -29.75
C ILE A 329 9.68 -17.77 -30.76
N GLU A 330 8.39 -18.06 -30.94
CA GLU A 330 7.90 -19.03 -31.92
C GLU A 330 8.27 -18.65 -33.35
N LYS A 331 8.15 -17.37 -33.71
CA LYS A 331 8.61 -16.84 -35.00
C LYS A 331 10.11 -17.02 -35.19
N GLU A 332 10.92 -16.72 -34.18
CA GLU A 332 12.38 -16.92 -34.25
C GLU A 332 12.76 -18.40 -34.35
N LEU A 333 12.07 -19.28 -33.62
CA LEU A 333 12.29 -20.72 -33.68
C LEU A 333 11.92 -21.31 -35.05
N ALA A 334 10.93 -20.73 -35.75
CA ALA A 334 10.52 -21.14 -37.08
C ALA A 334 11.49 -20.70 -38.19
N LYS A 335 12.35 -19.70 -37.93
CA LYS A 335 13.41 -19.32 -38.89
C LYS A 335 14.42 -20.47 -38.99
N LYS A 336 14.71 -20.87 -40.24
CA LYS A 336 15.58 -22.00 -40.56
C LYS A 336 17.03 -21.65 -40.26
#